data_AF-A0A966U7N4-F1
#
_entry.id   AF-A0A966U7N4-F1
#
_cell.length_a   1.000
_cell.length_b   1.000
_cell.length_c   1.000
_cell.angle_alpha   90.00
_cell.angle_beta   90.00
_cell.angle_gamma   90.00
#
_symmetry.space_group_name_H-M   'P 1'
#
loop_
_entity.id
_entity.type
_entity.pdbx_description
1 polymer ?
#
loop_
_entity_poly.entity_id
_entity_poly.type
_entity_poly.pdbx_seq_one_letter_code
_entity_poly.pdbx_strand_id
1 'polypeptide(L)'
;MAVQVALGDSLSGVVAQNVDAARRALQELRQSGSVGAVLALNAITTIPFTPVVNKGQSLRSNVRAKSGPHEVQVNRLLDVLFSRVVFVQSWSDALDAAMSHPEMVVVTGDGDRFASTGMRVGASGVTQSALDEAKRRAERAADALVRAEADLNDARTKLAQARDAHASALTLLERHRTAAGDNSRRLAGAYDHLRSVQAELQGLLSVLRNDLEVKTAGLQERRQFLEARLAEIDNRLAADVDARNAAAERRRGVERQLAALERLSALVEQHATTLDVRQGELQEIRRRQSDEVRAISQRLDEARKERATNEQLLEERRERNRRVDVEEAEVRMRLEATVEALRRDHSCEPQAAMAAPMPELPDGVTPIAKVRELERELRLMGPINPLALQEFDELQKRHTFLEEQLEDVKNTRSRRRSPLRMQT
;
A
#
# COMPACT_ATOMS: atom_id res chain seq x y z
N MET A 1 110.31 -107.30 43.42
CA MET A 1 110.04 -106.10 42.60
C MET A 1 111.26 -105.18 42.46
N ALA A 2 111.88 -104.70 43.54
CA ALA A 2 113.03 -103.78 43.45
C ALA A 2 114.19 -104.28 42.57
N VAL A 3 114.58 -105.57 42.67
CA VAL A 3 115.61 -106.17 41.81
C VAL A 3 115.20 -106.18 40.32
N GLN A 4 113.91 -106.37 40.04
CA GLN A 4 113.35 -106.38 38.68
C GLN A 4 113.40 -104.99 38.05
N VAL A 5 113.01 -103.98 38.82
CA VAL A 5 113.01 -102.58 38.39
C VAL A 5 114.45 -102.05 38.25
N ALA A 6 115.38 -102.49 39.10
CA ALA A 6 116.80 -102.14 39.02
C ALA A 6 117.46 -102.64 37.74
N LEU A 7 117.29 -103.92 37.41
CA LEU A 7 117.88 -104.53 36.24
C LEU A 7 117.19 -104.09 34.94
N GLY A 8 115.90 -103.73 35.00
CA GLY A 8 115.13 -103.25 33.85
C GLY A 8 115.27 -104.20 32.66
N ASP A 9 115.64 -103.65 31.50
CA ASP A 9 115.84 -104.42 30.26
C ASP A 9 116.94 -105.49 30.36
N SER A 10 117.87 -105.38 31.33
CA SER A 10 118.91 -106.38 31.58
C SER A 10 118.36 -107.66 32.21
N LEU A 11 117.20 -107.62 32.87
CA LEU A 11 116.58 -108.81 33.48
C LEU A 11 116.10 -109.80 32.41
N SER A 12 115.65 -109.29 31.27
CA SER A 12 115.23 -110.08 30.11
C SER A 12 116.40 -110.38 29.16
N GLY A 13 117.63 -110.07 29.55
CA GLY A 13 118.82 -110.16 28.71
C GLY A 13 119.48 -111.54 28.71
N VAL A 14 120.00 -111.96 27.55
CA VAL A 14 120.69 -113.25 27.37
C VAL A 14 122.18 -113.09 27.72
N VAL A 15 122.69 -113.92 28.65
CA VAL A 15 124.11 -113.90 29.05
C VAL A 15 124.94 -114.81 28.14
N ALA A 16 125.89 -114.25 27.40
CA ALA A 16 126.78 -114.95 26.48
C ALA A 16 128.16 -115.21 27.11
N GLN A 17 128.74 -116.38 26.84
CA GLN A 17 129.99 -116.84 27.48
C GLN A 17 131.23 -116.00 27.13
N ASN A 18 131.25 -115.38 25.96
CA ASN A 18 132.33 -114.53 25.47
C ASN A 18 131.80 -113.53 24.42
N VAL A 19 132.66 -112.60 24.00
CA VAL A 19 132.30 -111.52 23.07
C VAL A 19 131.81 -112.06 21.71
N ASP A 20 132.39 -113.17 21.23
CA ASP A 20 131.98 -113.78 19.95
C ASP A 20 130.59 -114.43 20.01
N ALA A 21 130.25 -115.07 21.14
CA ALA A 21 128.90 -115.59 21.36
C ALA A 21 127.87 -114.45 21.48
N ALA A 22 128.23 -113.34 22.13
CA ALA A 22 127.35 -112.18 22.24
C ALA A 22 127.05 -111.54 20.88
N ARG A 23 128.08 -111.42 20.03
CA ARG A 23 127.92 -110.90 18.65
C ARG A 23 126.96 -111.76 17.84
N ARG A 24 127.05 -113.09 17.94
CA ARG A 24 126.12 -114.01 17.26
C ARG A 24 124.69 -113.86 17.75
N ALA A 25 124.48 -113.81 19.07
CA ALA A 25 123.15 -113.64 19.66
C ALA A 25 122.49 -112.30 19.26
N LEU A 26 123.26 -111.20 19.24
CA LEU A 26 122.74 -109.91 18.77
C LEU A 26 122.38 -109.93 17.27
N GLN A 27 123.11 -110.69 16.46
CA GLN A 27 122.82 -110.83 15.03
C GLN A 27 121.52 -111.60 14.79
N GLU A 28 121.26 -112.66 15.57
CA GLU A 28 119.98 -113.40 15.55
C GLU A 28 118.79 -112.55 16.00
N LEU A 29 118.94 -111.75 17.07
CA LEU A 29 117.87 -110.85 17.53
C LEU A 29 117.50 -109.83 16.47
N ARG A 30 118.49 -109.28 15.75
CA ARG A 30 118.25 -108.33 14.66
C ARG A 30 117.57 -109.00 13.45
N GLN A 31 117.95 -110.22 13.09
CA GLN A 31 117.33 -110.94 11.97
C GLN A 31 115.89 -111.36 12.26
N SER A 32 115.58 -111.70 13.51
CA SER A 32 114.24 -112.12 13.94
C SER A 32 113.30 -110.95 14.25
N GLY A 33 113.74 -109.70 14.13
CA GLY A 33 112.95 -108.51 14.49
C GLY A 33 112.58 -108.44 15.98
N SER A 34 113.23 -109.26 16.82
CA SER A 34 112.93 -109.37 18.24
C SER A 34 113.76 -108.38 19.04
N VAL A 35 113.09 -107.66 19.94
CA VAL A 35 113.74 -106.71 20.84
C VAL A 35 114.29 -107.47 22.05
N GLY A 36 115.61 -107.40 22.27
CA GLY A 36 116.27 -108.07 23.40
C GLY A 36 117.68 -107.52 23.66
N ALA A 37 118.16 -107.70 24.90
CA ALA A 37 119.50 -107.30 25.32
C ALA A 37 120.43 -108.51 25.47
N VAL A 38 121.72 -108.38 25.15
CA VAL A 38 122.73 -109.45 25.29
C VAL A 38 123.90 -108.96 26.13
N LEU A 39 124.30 -109.73 27.15
CA LEU A 39 125.36 -109.41 28.10
C LEU A 39 126.52 -110.40 27.97
N ALA A 40 127.73 -109.94 27.64
CA ALA A 40 128.91 -110.80 27.47
C ALA A 40 129.71 -110.96 28.78
N LEU A 41 129.99 -112.20 29.19
CA LEU A 41 130.86 -112.47 30.34
C LEU A 41 132.30 -112.01 30.05
N ASN A 42 132.94 -111.38 31.04
CA ASN A 42 134.30 -110.80 31.00
C ASN A 42 134.53 -109.58 30.07
N ALA A 43 133.49 -108.98 29.50
CA ALA A 43 133.66 -107.76 28.69
C ALA A 43 134.04 -106.51 29.51
N ILE A 44 133.73 -106.49 30.81
CA ILE A 44 134.05 -105.40 31.74
C ILE A 44 134.87 -106.00 32.89
N THR A 45 136.13 -105.58 33.02
CA THR A 45 137.08 -106.10 34.01
C THR A 45 137.28 -105.18 35.22
N THR A 46 136.79 -103.94 35.15
CA THR A 46 136.84 -102.95 36.23
C THR A 46 135.46 -102.79 36.88
N ILE A 47 135.36 -103.10 38.18
CA ILE A 47 134.16 -102.82 38.97
C ILE A 47 134.28 -101.37 39.48
N PRO A 48 133.39 -100.45 39.06
CA PRO A 48 133.44 -99.08 39.54
C PRO A 48 133.11 -99.01 41.04
N PHE A 49 133.82 -98.15 41.78
CA PHE A 49 133.59 -97.92 43.20
C PHE A 49 132.20 -97.32 43.45
N THR A 50 131.49 -97.85 44.44
CA THR A 50 130.13 -97.46 44.78
C THR A 50 130.16 -96.45 45.94
N PRO A 51 129.73 -95.19 45.76
CA PRO A 51 129.66 -94.24 46.87
C PRO A 51 128.63 -94.69 47.91
N VAL A 52 128.93 -94.50 49.19
CA VAL A 52 128.03 -94.87 50.30
C VAL A 52 126.91 -93.84 50.39
N VAL A 53 125.72 -94.19 49.91
CA VAL A 53 124.52 -93.35 49.99
C VAL A 53 123.87 -93.51 51.37
N ASN A 54 123.58 -92.39 52.04
CA ASN A 54 122.98 -92.41 53.38
C ASN A 54 121.59 -93.08 53.34
N LYS A 55 121.35 -94.06 54.24
CA LYS A 55 120.16 -94.95 54.26
C LYS A 55 119.95 -95.83 53.01
N GLY A 56 120.90 -95.86 52.08
CA GLY A 56 120.86 -96.73 50.91
C GLY A 56 121.39 -98.12 51.24
N GLN A 57 120.67 -99.16 50.83
CA GLN A 57 121.14 -100.54 50.90
C GLN A 57 121.57 -101.03 49.51
N SER A 58 122.74 -101.68 49.41
CA SER A 58 123.16 -102.31 48.17
C SER A 58 122.32 -103.56 47.91
N LEU A 59 121.70 -103.66 46.73
CA LEU A 59 120.95 -104.86 46.34
C LEU A 59 121.85 -106.05 46.00
N ARG A 60 123.17 -105.84 45.89
CA ARG A 60 124.12 -106.88 45.52
C ARG A 60 124.23 -108.01 46.55
N SER A 61 124.07 -107.72 47.85
CA SER A 61 124.11 -108.74 48.91
C SER A 61 122.97 -109.76 48.81
N ASN A 62 121.87 -109.40 48.13
CA ASN A 62 120.65 -110.19 48.08
C ASN A 62 120.57 -111.06 46.81
N VAL A 63 121.53 -110.93 45.90
CA VAL A 63 121.58 -111.65 44.63
C VAL A 63 122.91 -112.39 44.54
N ARG A 64 122.88 -113.69 44.25
CA ARG A 64 124.08 -114.51 44.05
C ARG A 64 123.94 -115.36 42.79
N ALA A 65 125.04 -115.60 42.09
CA ALA A 65 125.06 -116.56 41.00
C ALA A 65 124.77 -117.97 41.54
N LYS A 66 124.12 -118.80 40.71
CA LYS A 66 123.92 -120.23 41.01
C LYS A 66 125.26 -120.96 40.88
N SER A 67 125.57 -121.85 41.81
CA SER A 67 126.85 -122.56 41.83
C SER A 67 127.06 -123.39 40.57
N GLY A 68 128.25 -123.28 39.96
CA GLY A 68 128.54 -123.91 38.67
C GLY A 68 129.83 -123.39 38.00
N PRO A 69 130.14 -123.88 36.78
CA PRO A 69 131.42 -123.59 36.10
C PRO A 69 131.62 -122.11 35.75
N HIS A 70 130.53 -121.32 35.73
CA HIS A 70 130.55 -119.89 35.43
C HIS A 70 130.22 -119.01 36.63
N GLU A 71 130.16 -119.56 37.84
CA GLU A 71 129.77 -118.83 39.06
C GLU A 71 130.63 -117.59 39.29
N VAL A 72 131.95 -117.70 39.10
CA VAL A 72 132.89 -116.59 39.30
C VAL A 72 132.65 -115.49 38.26
N GLN A 73 132.45 -115.85 36.99
CA GLN A 73 132.23 -114.89 35.91
C GLN A 73 130.86 -114.20 36.04
N VAL A 74 129.81 -114.93 36.42
CA VAL A 74 128.46 -114.38 36.60
C VAL A 74 128.40 -113.49 37.85
N ASN A 75 129.05 -113.88 38.96
CA ASN A 75 129.15 -113.02 40.14
C ASN A 75 129.87 -111.69 39.82
N ARG A 76 130.95 -111.71 39.00
CA ARG A 76 131.58 -110.48 38.52
C ARG A 76 130.64 -109.62 37.67
N LEU A 77 129.85 -110.23 36.78
CA LEU A 77 128.87 -109.50 35.98
C LEU A 77 127.81 -108.84 36.88
N LEU A 78 127.34 -109.54 37.91
CA LEU A 78 126.42 -109.00 38.90
C LEU A 78 127.06 -107.87 39.72
N ASP A 79 128.35 -107.97 40.08
CA ASP A 79 129.08 -106.89 40.74
C ASP A 79 129.09 -105.63 39.88
N VAL A 80 129.31 -105.76 38.57
CA VAL A 80 129.27 -104.63 37.63
C VAL A 80 127.85 -104.07 37.50
N LEU A 81 126.83 -104.91 37.29
CA LEU A 81 125.45 -104.45 37.07
C LEU A 81 124.85 -103.77 38.30
N PHE A 82 125.15 -104.27 39.51
CA PHE A 82 124.63 -103.70 40.75
C PHE A 82 125.56 -102.66 41.39
N SER A 83 126.76 -102.42 40.83
CA SER A 83 127.67 -101.40 41.36
C SER A 83 126.99 -100.04 41.51
N ARG A 84 126.18 -99.64 40.54
CA ARG A 84 125.52 -98.32 40.54
C ARG A 84 124.09 -98.35 41.05
N VAL A 85 123.64 -99.44 41.67
CA VAL A 85 122.25 -99.60 42.09
C VAL A 85 122.14 -99.53 43.61
N VAL A 86 121.30 -98.62 44.09
CA VAL A 86 120.98 -98.48 45.51
C VAL A 86 119.47 -98.60 45.73
N PHE A 87 119.10 -99.34 46.77
CA PHE A 87 117.72 -99.45 47.22
C PHE A 87 117.46 -98.52 48.39
N VAL A 88 116.36 -97.78 48.32
CA VAL A 88 115.90 -96.86 49.37
C VAL A 88 114.41 -97.10 49.60
N GLN A 89 113.96 -97.15 50.85
CA GLN A 89 112.55 -97.46 51.15
C GLN A 89 111.60 -96.30 50.85
N SER A 90 111.99 -95.07 51.18
CA SER A 90 111.13 -93.89 51.02
C SER A 90 111.31 -93.24 49.65
N TRP A 91 110.20 -92.83 49.02
CA TRP A 91 110.21 -92.08 47.76
C TRP A 91 110.97 -90.75 47.87
N SER A 92 110.82 -90.02 48.99
CA SER A 92 111.55 -88.78 49.24
C SER A 92 113.06 -89.00 49.26
N ASP A 93 113.50 -89.99 50.02
CA ASP A 93 114.91 -90.33 50.18
C ASP A 93 115.47 -90.87 48.85
N ALA A 94 114.65 -91.56 48.05
CA ALA A 94 115.05 -92.04 46.73
C ALA A 94 115.28 -90.90 45.72
N LEU A 95 114.44 -89.87 45.76
CA LEU A 95 114.59 -88.68 44.93
C LEU A 95 115.85 -87.88 45.33
N ASP A 96 116.05 -87.65 46.63
CA ASP A 96 117.22 -86.94 47.15
C ASP A 96 118.53 -87.68 46.82
N ALA A 97 118.53 -89.01 46.94
CA ALA A 97 119.67 -89.86 46.59
C ALA A 97 119.99 -89.80 45.10
N ALA A 98 118.98 -89.85 44.22
CA ALA A 98 119.17 -89.78 42.78
C ALA A 98 119.68 -88.41 42.31
N MET A 99 119.27 -87.33 42.99
CA MET A 99 119.74 -85.97 42.70
C MET A 99 121.15 -85.71 43.21
N SER A 100 121.52 -86.28 44.38
CA SER A 100 122.83 -86.08 45.00
C SER A 100 123.93 -86.94 44.35
N HIS A 101 123.56 -88.08 43.79
CA HIS A 101 124.45 -89.00 43.08
C HIS A 101 123.89 -89.37 41.70
N PRO A 102 124.00 -88.48 40.69
CA PRO A 102 123.43 -88.70 39.35
C PRO A 102 123.96 -89.94 38.63
N GLU A 103 125.13 -90.43 39.04
CA GLU A 103 125.74 -91.67 38.56
C GLU A 103 125.04 -92.95 39.03
N MET A 104 124.10 -92.85 39.99
CA MET A 104 123.42 -93.98 40.61
C MET A 104 122.01 -94.21 40.05
N VAL A 105 121.55 -95.46 40.13
CA VAL A 105 120.19 -95.89 39.88
C VAL A 105 119.56 -96.20 41.23
N VAL A 106 118.63 -95.36 41.66
CA VAL A 106 117.91 -95.50 42.92
C VAL A 106 116.55 -96.15 42.67
N VAL A 107 116.22 -97.17 43.46
CA VAL A 107 114.97 -97.94 43.31
C VAL A 107 114.23 -98.01 44.64
N THR A 108 112.92 -97.79 44.60
CA THR A 108 112.03 -97.86 45.78
C THR A 108 111.36 -99.22 45.93
N GLY A 109 110.81 -99.50 47.12
CA GLY A 109 109.99 -100.69 47.38
C GLY A 109 108.75 -100.77 46.47
N ASP A 110 108.19 -99.62 46.13
CA ASP A 110 106.93 -99.46 45.38
C ASP A 110 107.12 -99.55 43.86
N GLY A 111 108.36 -99.76 43.40
CA GLY A 111 108.68 -100.03 42.00
C GLY A 111 109.05 -98.79 41.17
N ASP A 112 109.41 -97.69 41.81
CA ASP A 112 109.91 -96.49 41.14
C ASP A 112 111.40 -96.63 40.81
N ARG A 113 111.83 -96.05 39.69
CA ARG A 113 113.22 -96.08 39.22
C ARG A 113 113.68 -94.66 38.92
N PHE A 114 114.73 -94.24 39.62
CA PHE A 114 115.38 -92.95 39.41
C PHE A 114 116.81 -93.17 38.92
N ALA A 115 117.07 -92.88 37.64
CA ALA A 115 118.40 -92.90 37.04
C ALA A 115 118.62 -91.60 36.26
N SER A 116 119.87 -91.22 36.02
CA SER A 116 120.19 -90.07 35.14
C SER A 116 119.66 -90.24 33.72
N THR A 117 119.41 -91.47 33.27
CA THR A 117 118.78 -91.77 31.97
C THR A 117 117.26 -91.63 31.96
N GLY A 118 116.62 -91.40 33.12
CA GLY A 118 115.18 -91.15 33.26
C GLY A 118 114.63 -91.51 34.65
N MET A 119 113.68 -90.70 35.13
CA MET A 119 112.95 -90.92 36.37
C MET A 119 111.53 -91.45 36.05
N ARG A 120 111.10 -92.55 36.69
CA ARG A 120 109.78 -93.17 36.47
C ARG A 120 109.11 -93.50 37.81
N VAL A 121 107.83 -93.13 37.90
CA VAL A 121 106.96 -93.39 39.06
C VAL A 121 105.81 -94.32 38.63
N GLY A 122 105.58 -95.42 39.35
CA GLY A 122 104.46 -96.35 39.14
C GLY A 122 104.58 -97.35 37.97
N ALA A 123 103.90 -98.50 38.12
CA ALA A 123 103.91 -99.60 37.15
C ALA A 123 102.87 -99.41 36.02
N SER A 124 103.28 -99.62 34.76
CA SER A 124 102.40 -99.53 33.59
C SER A 124 101.54 -100.79 33.45
N GLY A 125 100.22 -100.67 33.65
CA GLY A 125 99.23 -101.73 33.40
C GLY A 125 97.84 -101.14 33.10
N VAL A 126 97.32 -101.40 31.90
CA VAL A 126 95.94 -101.08 31.47
C VAL A 126 94.96 -102.00 32.21
N THR A 127 93.99 -101.46 32.95
CA THR A 127 93.04 -102.24 33.76
C THR A 127 91.59 -102.19 33.23
N GLN A 128 90.89 -103.31 33.41
CA GLN A 128 89.53 -103.56 32.93
C GLN A 128 88.45 -102.60 33.50
N SER A 129 88.71 -101.94 34.63
CA SER A 129 87.77 -100.97 35.22
C SER A 129 87.62 -99.68 34.41
N ALA A 130 88.64 -99.28 33.64
CA ALA A 130 88.56 -98.12 32.76
C ALA A 130 87.62 -98.34 31.57
N LEU A 131 87.47 -99.58 31.10
CA LEU A 131 86.56 -99.96 30.01
C LEU A 131 85.09 -99.93 30.48
N ASP A 132 84.80 -100.43 31.68
CA ASP A 132 83.44 -100.46 32.23
C ASP A 132 82.92 -99.06 32.61
N GLU A 133 83.81 -98.13 32.96
CA GLU A 133 83.44 -96.74 33.18
C GLU A 133 83.13 -96.00 31.86
N ALA A 134 83.86 -96.32 30.78
CA ALA A 134 83.57 -95.80 29.44
C ALA A 134 82.21 -96.29 28.92
N LYS A 135 81.87 -97.58 29.12
CA LYS A 135 80.56 -98.14 28.75
C LYS A 135 79.41 -97.47 29.51
N ARG A 136 79.52 -97.31 30.83
CA ARG A 136 78.51 -96.60 31.65
C ARG A 136 78.38 -95.11 31.33
N ARG A 137 79.43 -94.46 30.79
CA ARG A 137 79.32 -93.09 30.25
C ARG A 137 78.55 -93.06 28.93
N ALA A 138 78.78 -94.03 28.04
CA ALA A 138 78.07 -94.14 26.77
C ALA A 138 76.57 -94.42 26.95
N GLU A 139 76.20 -95.33 27.86
CA GLU A 139 74.79 -95.61 28.19
C GLU A 139 74.09 -94.37 28.75
N ARG A 140 74.71 -93.66 29.70
CA ARG A 140 74.16 -92.40 30.23
C ARG A 140 74.02 -91.31 29.17
N ALA A 141 74.94 -91.22 28.21
CA ALA A 141 74.85 -90.28 27.10
C ALA A 141 73.74 -90.66 26.12
N ALA A 142 73.52 -91.96 25.88
CA ALA A 142 72.40 -92.45 25.07
C ALA A 142 71.04 -92.13 25.73
N ASP A 143 70.89 -92.38 27.04
CA ASP A 143 69.67 -92.02 27.77
C ASP A 143 69.45 -90.50 27.86
N ALA A 144 70.52 -89.70 27.87
CA ALA A 144 70.45 -88.25 27.81
C ALA A 144 70.03 -87.77 26.42
N LEU A 145 70.50 -88.41 25.36
CA LEU A 145 70.08 -88.12 23.98
C LEU A 145 68.59 -88.42 23.79
N VAL A 146 68.11 -89.59 24.22
CA VAL A 146 66.68 -89.95 24.12
C VAL A 146 65.80 -88.94 24.86
N ARG A 147 66.22 -88.49 26.06
CA ARG A 147 65.51 -87.43 26.80
C ARG A 147 65.52 -86.10 26.08
N ALA A 148 66.68 -85.67 25.57
CA ALA A 148 66.80 -84.43 24.81
C ALA A 148 65.99 -84.45 23.50
N GLU A 149 65.92 -85.61 22.83
CA GLU A 149 65.09 -85.81 21.64
C GLU A 149 63.59 -85.75 21.97
N ALA A 150 63.16 -86.34 23.09
CA ALA A 150 61.80 -86.22 23.59
C ALA A 150 61.45 -84.76 23.93
N ASP A 151 62.32 -84.06 24.68
CA ASP A 151 62.14 -82.65 25.03
C ASP A 151 62.10 -81.75 23.79
N LEU A 152 62.92 -82.04 22.78
CA LEU A 152 62.92 -81.32 21.51
C LEU A 152 61.62 -81.55 20.73
N ASN A 153 61.11 -82.79 20.71
CA ASN A 153 59.84 -83.10 20.06
C ASN A 153 58.66 -82.42 20.80
N ASP A 154 58.67 -82.39 22.13
CA ASP A 154 57.70 -81.65 22.93
C ASP A 154 57.79 -80.14 22.70
N ALA A 155 58.99 -79.56 22.60
CA ALA A 155 59.17 -78.16 22.26
C ALA A 155 58.67 -77.84 20.85
N ARG A 156 58.91 -78.74 19.88
CA ARG A 156 58.43 -78.60 18.49
C ARG A 156 56.90 -78.66 18.41
N THR A 157 56.26 -79.58 19.12
CA THR A 157 54.79 -79.67 19.16
C THR A 157 54.17 -78.44 19.82
N LYS A 158 54.73 -77.96 20.93
CA LYS A 158 54.31 -76.69 21.57
C LYS A 158 54.47 -75.49 20.64
N LEU A 159 55.58 -75.40 19.91
CA LEU A 159 55.80 -74.33 18.93
C LEU A 159 54.81 -74.41 17.76
N ALA A 160 54.50 -75.61 17.26
CA ALA A 160 53.50 -75.80 16.23
C ALA A 160 52.11 -75.35 16.73
N GLN A 161 51.71 -75.80 17.92
CA GLN A 161 50.44 -75.37 18.55
C GLN A 161 50.37 -73.86 18.76
N ALA A 162 51.47 -73.23 19.21
CA ALA A 162 51.53 -71.78 19.38
C ALA A 162 51.44 -71.03 18.04
N ARG A 163 52.04 -71.57 16.97
CA ARG A 163 51.92 -71.01 15.61
C ARG A 163 50.50 -71.14 15.07
N ASP A 164 49.86 -72.29 15.26
CA ASP A 164 48.47 -72.51 14.85
C ASP A 164 47.50 -71.61 15.63
N ALA A 165 47.70 -71.48 16.94
CA ALA A 165 46.95 -70.56 17.78
C ALA A 165 47.14 -69.10 17.33
N HIS A 166 48.38 -68.68 17.04
CA HIS A 166 48.67 -67.34 16.54
C HIS A 166 48.04 -67.08 15.16
N ALA A 167 48.13 -68.05 14.23
CA ALA A 167 47.47 -67.95 12.93
C ALA A 167 45.95 -67.84 13.08
N SER A 168 45.34 -68.65 13.95
CA SER A 168 43.90 -68.56 14.23
C SER A 168 43.51 -67.20 14.84
N ALA A 169 44.32 -66.66 15.76
CA ALA A 169 44.08 -65.36 16.37
C ALA A 169 44.22 -64.21 15.35
N LEU A 170 45.18 -64.27 14.43
CA LEU A 170 45.32 -63.31 13.34
C LEU A 170 44.11 -63.34 12.40
N THR A 171 43.66 -64.53 11.99
CA THR A 171 42.46 -64.64 11.14
C THR A 171 41.20 -64.12 11.84
N LEU A 172 41.07 -64.33 13.15
CA LEU A 172 39.96 -63.78 13.94
C LEU A 172 40.04 -62.25 14.03
N LEU A 173 41.23 -61.68 14.25
CA LEU A 173 41.46 -60.24 14.28
C LEU A 173 41.16 -59.60 12.93
N GLU A 174 41.60 -60.21 11.83
CA GLU A 174 41.27 -59.75 10.48
C GLU A 174 39.77 -59.75 10.24
N ARG A 175 39.06 -60.82 10.63
CA ARG A 175 37.58 -60.88 10.56
C ARG A 175 36.92 -59.78 11.39
N HIS A 176 37.40 -59.51 12.60
CA HIS A 176 36.87 -58.42 13.42
C HIS A 176 37.18 -57.05 12.81
N ARG A 177 38.36 -56.87 12.21
CA ARG A 177 38.74 -55.62 11.52
C ARG A 177 37.90 -55.37 10.28
N THR A 178 37.64 -56.40 9.48
CA THR A 178 36.75 -56.29 8.32
C THR A 178 35.32 -56.02 8.75
N ALA A 179 34.80 -56.74 9.75
CA ALA A 179 33.47 -56.50 10.30
C ALA A 179 33.32 -55.08 10.89
N ALA A 180 34.34 -54.58 11.60
CA ALA A 180 34.35 -53.21 12.11
C ALA A 180 34.42 -52.17 10.99
N GLY A 181 35.22 -52.44 9.94
CA GLY A 181 35.29 -51.59 8.74
C GLY A 181 33.95 -51.53 8.01
N ASP A 182 33.29 -52.67 7.82
CA ASP A 182 31.97 -52.75 7.19
C ASP A 182 30.88 -52.07 8.03
N ASN A 183 30.92 -52.23 9.36
CA ASN A 183 30.00 -51.53 10.26
C ASN A 183 30.20 -50.02 10.22
N SER A 184 31.45 -49.53 10.24
CA SER A 184 31.77 -48.11 10.10
C SER A 184 31.28 -47.54 8.76
N ARG A 185 31.40 -48.29 7.65
CA ARG A 185 30.85 -47.88 6.35
C ARG A 185 29.32 -47.81 6.36
N ARG A 186 28.65 -48.79 6.99
CA ARG A 186 27.18 -48.77 7.15
C ARG A 186 26.71 -47.59 7.98
N LEU A 187 27.40 -47.29 9.08
CA LEU A 187 27.11 -46.14 9.92
C LEU A 187 27.33 -44.82 9.16
N ALA A 188 28.45 -44.68 8.44
CA ALA A 188 28.69 -43.51 7.60
C ALA A 188 27.58 -43.30 6.57
N GLY A 189 27.18 -44.35 5.85
CA GLY A 189 26.07 -44.28 4.90
C GLY A 189 24.73 -43.92 5.54
N ALA A 190 24.45 -44.43 6.75
CA ALA A 190 23.24 -44.09 7.50
C ALA A 190 23.23 -42.61 7.94
N TYR A 191 24.38 -42.09 8.39
CA TYR A 191 24.53 -40.67 8.74
C TYR A 191 24.40 -39.75 7.53
N ASP A 192 25.02 -40.12 6.40
CA ASP A 192 24.90 -39.34 5.15
C ASP A 192 23.45 -39.32 4.65
N HIS A 193 22.73 -40.44 4.74
CA HIS A 193 21.32 -40.51 4.40
C HIS A 193 20.45 -39.66 5.36
N LEU A 194 20.70 -39.74 6.67
CA LEU A 194 20.00 -38.92 7.64
C LEU A 194 20.25 -37.42 7.38
N ARG A 195 21.48 -37.05 7.04
CA ARG A 195 21.84 -35.69 6.68
C ARG A 195 21.16 -35.22 5.40
N SER A 196 21.04 -36.08 4.38
CA SER A 196 20.33 -35.75 3.14
C SER A 196 18.84 -35.52 3.40
N VAL A 197 18.19 -36.41 4.17
CA VAL A 197 16.78 -36.27 4.56
C VAL A 197 16.56 -35.01 5.40
N GLN A 198 17.47 -34.68 6.33
CA GLN A 198 17.39 -33.43 7.08
C GLN A 198 17.52 -32.20 6.17
N ALA A 199 18.42 -32.22 5.19
CA ALA A 199 18.57 -31.13 4.23
C ALA A 199 17.32 -30.97 3.34
N GLU A 200 16.72 -32.08 2.88
CA GLU A 200 15.47 -32.08 2.13
C GLU A 200 14.31 -31.51 2.96
N LEU A 201 14.16 -31.94 4.21
CA LEU A 201 13.15 -31.41 5.14
C LEU A 201 13.33 -29.92 5.38
N GLN A 202 14.57 -29.45 5.59
CA GLN A 202 14.85 -28.02 5.75
C GLN A 202 14.52 -27.23 4.47
N GLY A 203 14.82 -27.79 3.30
CA GLY A 203 14.43 -27.20 2.01
C GLY A 203 12.90 -27.07 1.87
N LEU A 204 12.16 -28.14 2.16
CA LEU A 204 10.69 -28.15 2.12
C LEU A 204 10.07 -27.17 3.13
N LEU A 205 10.61 -27.12 4.36
CA LEU A 205 10.15 -26.17 5.38
C LEU A 205 10.43 -24.72 4.97
N SER A 206 11.57 -24.44 4.35
CA SER A 206 11.90 -23.12 3.82
C SER A 206 10.92 -22.69 2.72
N VAL A 207 10.62 -23.59 1.77
CA VAL A 207 9.63 -23.32 0.71
C VAL A 207 8.24 -23.09 1.30
N LEU A 208 7.78 -23.97 2.20
CA LEU A 208 6.46 -23.83 2.83
C LEU A 208 6.37 -22.53 3.64
N ARG A 209 7.43 -22.16 4.35
CA ARG A 209 7.50 -20.90 5.09
C ARG A 209 7.40 -19.70 4.16
N ASN A 210 8.18 -19.67 3.09
CA ASN A 210 8.12 -18.60 2.10
C ASN A 210 6.74 -18.49 1.46
N ASP A 211 6.11 -19.62 1.11
CA ASP A 211 4.75 -19.65 0.57
C ASP A 211 3.71 -19.10 1.55
N LEU A 212 3.84 -19.44 2.83
CA LEU A 212 2.96 -18.89 3.87
C LEU A 212 3.22 -17.40 4.08
N GLU A 213 4.48 -16.95 4.10
CA GLU A 213 4.83 -15.53 4.21
C GLU A 213 4.22 -14.74 3.03
N VAL A 214 4.38 -15.21 1.79
CA VAL A 214 3.77 -14.60 0.60
C VAL A 214 2.23 -14.58 0.70
N LYS A 215 1.60 -15.69 1.10
CA LYS A 215 0.13 -15.74 1.27
C LYS A 215 -0.36 -14.79 2.36
N THR A 216 0.36 -14.70 3.48
CA THR A 216 0.00 -13.78 4.57
C THR A 216 0.15 -12.33 4.15
N ALA A 217 1.22 -11.97 3.44
CA ALA A 217 1.41 -10.64 2.87
C ALA A 217 0.29 -10.30 1.87
N GLY A 218 -0.03 -11.20 0.94
CA GLY A 218 -1.12 -10.99 -0.03
C GLY A 218 -2.50 -10.85 0.63
N LEU A 219 -2.78 -11.60 1.71
CA LEU A 219 -4.02 -11.44 2.48
C LEU A 219 -4.05 -10.11 3.26
N GLN A 220 -2.92 -9.67 3.80
CA GLN A 220 -2.82 -8.38 4.48
C GLN A 220 -3.04 -7.21 3.52
N GLU A 221 -2.41 -7.23 2.34
CA GLU A 221 -2.63 -6.23 1.28
C GLU A 221 -4.09 -6.19 0.85
N ARG A 222 -4.70 -7.36 0.61
CA ARG A 222 -6.11 -7.45 0.24
C ARG A 222 -7.02 -6.91 1.34
N ARG A 223 -6.72 -7.20 2.62
CA ARG A 223 -7.47 -6.66 3.75
C ARG A 223 -7.37 -5.13 3.79
N GLN A 224 -6.16 -4.58 3.72
CA GLN A 224 -5.94 -3.13 3.72
C GLN A 224 -6.66 -2.44 2.56
N PHE A 225 -6.61 -3.03 1.36
CA PHE A 225 -7.34 -2.52 0.20
C PHE A 225 -8.86 -2.52 0.41
N LEU A 226 -9.41 -3.60 0.96
CA LEU A 226 -10.85 -3.70 1.24
C LEU A 226 -11.28 -2.74 2.35
N GLU A 227 -10.48 -2.56 3.40
CA GLU A 227 -10.72 -1.59 4.46
C GLU A 227 -10.72 -0.15 3.92
N ALA A 228 -9.73 0.19 3.08
CA ALA A 228 -9.67 1.51 2.43
C ALA A 228 -10.89 1.74 1.51
N ARG A 229 -11.27 0.73 0.73
CA ARG A 229 -12.44 0.82 -0.16
C ARG A 229 -13.76 0.90 0.61
N LEU A 230 -13.88 0.19 1.72
CA LEU A 230 -15.05 0.28 2.60
C LEU A 230 -15.16 1.68 3.19
N ALA A 231 -14.06 2.24 3.71
CA ALA A 231 -14.03 3.61 4.23
C ALA A 231 -14.37 4.65 3.14
N GLU A 232 -13.90 4.46 1.91
CA GLU A 232 -14.28 5.33 0.78
C GLU A 232 -15.78 5.26 0.49
N ILE A 233 -16.37 4.06 0.46
CA ILE A 233 -17.79 3.86 0.23
C ILE A 233 -18.62 4.47 1.37
N ASP A 234 -18.22 4.27 2.62
CA ASP A 234 -18.89 4.85 3.78
C ASP A 234 -18.87 6.38 3.75
N ASN A 235 -17.72 6.98 3.38
CA ASN A 235 -17.62 8.43 3.21
C ASN A 235 -18.55 8.94 2.09
N ARG A 236 -18.64 8.22 0.97
CA ARG A 236 -19.55 8.55 -0.12
C ARG A 236 -21.01 8.42 0.29
N LEU A 237 -21.37 7.36 1.03
CA LEU A 237 -22.72 7.17 1.56
C LEU A 237 -23.09 8.26 2.56
N ALA A 238 -22.18 8.66 3.44
CA ALA A 238 -22.39 9.76 4.38
C ALA A 238 -22.63 11.09 3.64
N ALA A 239 -21.81 11.40 2.64
CA ALA A 239 -21.99 12.58 1.79
C ALA A 239 -23.34 12.56 1.04
N ASP A 240 -23.77 11.40 0.54
CA ASP A 240 -25.08 11.24 -0.11
C ASP A 240 -26.24 11.45 0.88
N VAL A 241 -26.11 11.00 2.13
CA VAL A 241 -27.10 11.25 3.19
C VAL A 241 -27.19 12.74 3.52
N ASP A 242 -26.05 13.42 3.69
CA ASP A 242 -26.01 14.86 3.94
C ASP A 242 -26.60 15.65 2.78
N ALA A 243 -26.26 15.29 1.53
CA ALA A 243 -26.84 15.89 0.34
C ALA A 243 -28.36 15.70 0.27
N ARG A 244 -28.87 14.50 0.63
CA ARG A 244 -30.31 14.21 0.70
C ARG A 244 -31.00 15.03 1.78
N ASN A 245 -30.39 15.16 2.96
CA ASN A 245 -30.92 15.97 4.06
C ASN A 245 -30.97 17.45 3.67
N ALA A 246 -29.90 18.00 3.07
CA ALA A 246 -29.87 19.37 2.56
C ALA A 246 -30.91 19.60 1.45
N ALA A 247 -31.13 18.62 0.56
CA ALA A 247 -32.18 18.68 -0.44
C ALA A 247 -33.59 18.62 0.18
N ALA A 248 -33.80 17.82 1.22
CA ALA A 248 -35.07 17.74 1.95
C ALA A 248 -35.38 19.07 2.67
N GLU A 249 -34.41 19.70 3.30
CA GLU A 249 -34.58 21.03 3.92
C GLU A 249 -34.88 22.10 2.88
N ARG A 250 -34.18 22.11 1.74
CA ARG A 250 -34.51 23.01 0.62
C ARG A 250 -35.95 22.82 0.13
N ARG A 251 -36.40 21.57 -0.04
CA ARG A 251 -37.79 21.26 -0.42
C ARG A 251 -38.79 21.79 0.60
N ARG A 252 -38.56 21.53 1.90
CA ARG A 252 -39.40 22.08 2.98
C ARG A 252 -39.45 23.60 2.97
N GLY A 253 -38.32 24.26 2.68
CA GLY A 253 -38.25 25.71 2.52
C GLY A 253 -39.14 26.21 1.38
N VAL A 254 -39.07 25.56 0.21
CA VAL A 254 -39.91 25.88 -0.96
C VAL A 254 -41.39 25.62 -0.68
N GLU A 255 -41.74 24.50 -0.05
CA GLU A 255 -43.12 24.18 0.33
C GLU A 255 -43.72 25.24 1.28
N ARG A 256 -42.94 25.70 2.28
CA ARG A 256 -43.37 26.80 3.17
C ARG A 256 -43.57 28.11 2.40
N GLN A 257 -42.69 28.43 1.45
CA GLN A 257 -42.83 29.61 0.60
C GLN A 257 -44.06 29.52 -0.31
N LEU A 258 -44.31 28.36 -0.92
CA LEU A 258 -45.49 28.11 -1.74
C LEU A 258 -46.78 28.29 -0.92
N ALA A 259 -46.85 27.68 0.27
CA ALA A 259 -48.00 27.84 1.16
C ALA A 259 -48.20 29.29 1.66
N ALA A 260 -47.13 30.09 1.74
CA ALA A 260 -47.25 31.52 2.02
C ALA A 260 -47.78 32.30 0.80
N LEU A 261 -47.29 31.98 -0.41
CA LEU A 261 -47.75 32.57 -1.66
C LEU A 261 -49.22 32.26 -1.94
N GLU A 262 -49.67 31.03 -1.72
CA GLU A 262 -51.07 30.64 -1.88
C GLU A 262 -51.99 31.45 -0.95
N ARG A 263 -51.60 31.60 0.33
CA ARG A 263 -52.33 32.44 1.29
C ARG A 263 -52.38 33.91 0.88
N LEU A 264 -51.26 34.46 0.41
CA LEU A 264 -51.20 35.84 -0.07
C LEU A 264 -52.03 36.03 -1.34
N SER A 265 -51.99 35.08 -2.28
CA SER A 265 -52.81 35.12 -3.50
C SER A 265 -54.30 35.13 -3.17
N ALA A 266 -54.75 34.26 -2.26
CA ALA A 266 -56.14 34.22 -1.81
C ALA A 266 -56.58 35.55 -1.16
N LEU A 267 -55.70 36.17 -0.38
CA LEU A 267 -55.97 37.48 0.24
C LEU A 267 -56.04 38.60 -0.81
N VAL A 268 -55.17 38.58 -1.82
CA VAL A 268 -55.21 39.52 -2.95
C VAL A 268 -56.47 39.35 -3.77
N GLU A 269 -56.90 38.12 -4.07
CA GLU A 269 -58.15 37.84 -4.78
C GLU A 269 -59.37 38.33 -3.99
N GLN A 270 -59.38 38.13 -2.66
CA GLN A 270 -60.44 38.66 -1.80
C GLN A 270 -60.49 40.20 -1.83
N HIS A 271 -59.34 40.87 -1.84
CA HIS A 271 -59.31 42.32 -1.98
C HIS A 271 -59.70 42.80 -3.37
N ALA A 272 -59.28 42.11 -4.43
CA ALA A 272 -59.65 42.43 -5.81
C ALA A 272 -61.16 42.34 -6.00
N THR A 273 -61.79 41.25 -5.55
CA THR A 273 -63.26 41.09 -5.60
C THR A 273 -63.99 42.18 -4.80
N THR A 274 -63.47 42.56 -3.62
CA THR A 274 -64.04 43.65 -2.82
C THR A 274 -63.93 45.00 -3.55
N LEU A 275 -62.79 45.26 -4.21
CA LEU A 275 -62.57 46.49 -4.97
C LEU A 275 -63.45 46.56 -6.22
N ASP A 276 -63.62 45.45 -6.94
CA ASP A 276 -64.48 45.38 -8.12
C ASP A 276 -65.95 45.68 -7.76
N VAL A 277 -66.44 45.14 -6.65
CA VAL A 277 -67.79 45.45 -6.15
C VAL A 277 -67.93 46.94 -5.85
N ARG A 278 -66.99 47.52 -5.09
CA ARG A 278 -67.02 48.96 -4.78
C ARG A 278 -66.88 49.84 -6.01
N GLN A 279 -66.07 49.43 -6.98
CA GLN A 279 -65.94 50.14 -8.25
C GLN A 279 -67.26 50.11 -9.03
N GLY A 280 -67.93 48.96 -9.10
CA GLY A 280 -69.25 48.82 -9.72
C GLY A 280 -70.29 49.73 -9.06
N GLU A 281 -70.33 49.76 -7.72
CA GLU A 281 -71.21 50.66 -6.96
C GLU A 281 -70.95 52.14 -7.29
N LEU A 282 -69.69 52.57 -7.30
CA LEU A 282 -69.31 53.95 -7.64
C LEU A 282 -69.63 54.30 -9.10
N GLN A 283 -69.49 53.37 -10.03
CA GLN A 283 -69.86 53.57 -11.43
C GLN A 283 -71.38 53.72 -11.60
N GLU A 284 -72.18 52.91 -10.90
CA GLU A 284 -73.65 53.05 -10.89
C GLU A 284 -74.10 54.37 -10.26
N ILE A 285 -73.48 54.79 -9.14
CA ILE A 285 -73.73 56.12 -8.55
C ILE A 285 -73.42 57.22 -9.56
N ARG A 286 -72.24 57.18 -10.20
CA ARG A 286 -71.84 58.18 -11.21
C ARG A 286 -72.76 58.18 -12.42
N ARG A 287 -73.25 57.01 -12.85
CA ARG A 287 -74.21 56.87 -13.94
C ARG A 287 -75.53 57.55 -13.59
N ARG A 288 -76.09 57.25 -12.41
CA ARG A 288 -77.31 57.90 -11.90
C ARG A 288 -77.16 59.41 -11.81
N GLN A 289 -76.06 59.90 -11.24
CA GLN A 289 -75.77 61.34 -11.17
C GLN A 289 -75.67 61.98 -12.56
N SER A 290 -74.98 61.32 -13.49
CA SER A 290 -74.89 61.80 -14.88
C SER A 290 -76.27 61.86 -15.57
N ASP A 291 -77.11 60.84 -15.35
CA ASP A 291 -78.46 60.76 -15.92
C ASP A 291 -79.39 61.82 -15.28
N GLU A 292 -79.31 62.04 -13.97
CA GLU A 292 -80.02 63.12 -13.26
C GLU A 292 -79.60 64.50 -13.78
N VAL A 293 -78.30 64.76 -13.92
CA VAL A 293 -77.79 66.03 -14.46
C VAL A 293 -78.27 66.23 -15.90
N ARG A 294 -78.21 65.19 -16.76
CA ARG A 294 -78.76 65.26 -18.12
C ARG A 294 -80.25 65.55 -18.14
N ALA A 295 -81.03 64.90 -17.29
CA ALA A 295 -82.47 65.13 -17.18
C ALA A 295 -82.79 66.56 -16.73
N ILE A 296 -82.03 67.10 -15.76
CA ILE A 296 -82.15 68.49 -15.31
C ILE A 296 -81.79 69.45 -16.45
N SER A 297 -80.68 69.22 -17.16
CA SER A 297 -80.28 70.05 -18.31
C SER A 297 -81.33 70.03 -19.42
N GLN A 298 -81.89 68.86 -19.74
CA GLN A 298 -82.98 68.74 -20.72
C GLN A 298 -84.21 69.54 -20.30
N ARG A 299 -84.68 69.39 -19.06
CA ARG A 299 -85.82 70.17 -18.52
C ARG A 299 -85.55 71.67 -18.55
N LEU A 300 -84.32 72.10 -18.25
CA LEU A 300 -83.93 73.50 -18.29
C LEU A 300 -83.95 74.05 -19.72
N ASP A 301 -83.43 73.30 -20.69
CA ASP A 301 -83.44 73.70 -22.10
C ASP A 301 -84.87 73.76 -22.65
N GLU A 302 -85.74 72.84 -22.23
CA GLU A 302 -87.16 72.82 -22.58
C GLU A 302 -87.89 74.04 -21.99
N ALA A 303 -87.70 74.31 -20.70
CA ALA A 303 -88.25 75.50 -20.05
C ALA A 303 -87.72 76.82 -20.67
N ARG A 304 -86.45 76.85 -21.10
CA ARG A 304 -85.88 78.01 -21.83
C ARG A 304 -86.54 78.20 -23.19
N LYS A 305 -86.79 77.12 -23.93
CA LYS A 305 -87.52 77.17 -25.21
C LYS A 305 -88.95 77.65 -25.00
N GLU A 306 -89.67 77.07 -24.04
CA GLU A 306 -91.04 77.49 -23.69
C GLU A 306 -91.08 78.97 -23.31
N ARG A 307 -90.15 79.42 -22.46
CA ARG A 307 -90.01 80.83 -22.10
C ARG A 307 -89.79 81.71 -23.33
N ALA A 308 -88.85 81.36 -24.20
CA ALA A 308 -88.59 82.13 -25.42
C ALA A 308 -89.83 82.19 -26.34
N THR A 309 -90.55 81.08 -26.51
CA THR A 309 -91.81 81.08 -27.28
C THR A 309 -92.90 81.94 -26.65
N ASN A 310 -93.02 81.91 -25.32
CA ASN A 310 -93.98 82.74 -24.60
C ASN A 310 -93.61 84.23 -24.67
N GLU A 311 -92.33 84.59 -24.60
CA GLU A 311 -91.84 85.96 -24.78
C GLU A 311 -92.13 86.47 -26.21
N GLN A 312 -91.92 85.63 -27.23
CA GLN A 312 -92.28 85.97 -28.62
C GLN A 312 -93.79 86.18 -28.78
N LEU A 313 -94.61 85.26 -28.27
CA LEU A 313 -96.07 85.39 -28.31
C LEU A 313 -96.55 86.64 -27.55
N LEU A 314 -95.92 86.99 -26.43
CA LEU A 314 -96.22 88.20 -25.68
C LEU A 314 -95.88 89.46 -26.49
N GLU A 315 -94.73 89.52 -27.16
CA GLU A 315 -94.36 90.68 -27.98
C GLU A 315 -95.28 90.79 -29.21
N GLU A 316 -95.63 89.68 -29.86
CA GLU A 316 -96.64 89.68 -30.93
C GLU A 316 -97.99 90.23 -30.43
N ARG A 317 -98.43 89.83 -29.23
CA ARG A 317 -99.68 90.32 -28.63
C ARG A 317 -99.59 91.81 -28.28
N ARG A 318 -98.44 92.27 -27.77
CA ARG A 318 -98.20 93.70 -27.50
C ARG A 318 -98.20 94.52 -28.78
N GLU A 319 -97.56 94.05 -29.84
CA GLU A 319 -97.56 94.74 -31.12
C GLU A 319 -98.97 94.79 -31.72
N ARG A 320 -99.73 93.69 -31.66
CA ARG A 320 -101.15 93.68 -32.07
C ARG A 320 -101.97 94.68 -31.26
N ASN A 321 -101.81 94.73 -29.94
CA ASN A 321 -102.48 95.74 -29.12
C ASN A 321 -102.08 97.16 -29.51
N ARG A 322 -100.77 97.45 -29.67
CA ARG A 322 -100.31 98.78 -30.12
C ARG A 322 -100.94 99.18 -31.46
N ARG A 323 -101.08 98.23 -32.41
CA ARG A 323 -101.75 98.49 -33.69
C ARG A 323 -103.22 98.83 -33.50
N VAL A 324 -103.93 98.04 -32.69
CA VAL A 324 -105.34 98.30 -32.35
C VAL A 324 -105.50 99.66 -31.65
N ASP A 325 -104.62 100.00 -30.71
CA ASP A 325 -104.64 101.30 -30.01
C ASP A 325 -104.44 102.48 -30.99
N VAL A 326 -103.54 102.32 -31.97
CA VAL A 326 -103.32 103.32 -33.03
C VAL A 326 -104.53 103.42 -33.96
N GLU A 327 -105.07 102.29 -34.42
CA GLU A 327 -106.28 102.25 -35.25
C GLU A 327 -107.47 102.89 -34.52
N GLU A 328 -107.64 102.61 -33.23
CA GLU A 328 -108.66 103.23 -32.38
C GLU A 328 -108.46 104.74 -32.28
N ALA A 329 -107.22 105.20 -32.04
CA ALA A 329 -106.89 106.62 -31.99
C ALA A 329 -107.12 107.32 -33.35
N GLU A 330 -106.75 106.69 -34.47
CA GLU A 330 -107.00 107.21 -35.81
C GLU A 330 -108.50 107.33 -36.10
N VAL A 331 -109.29 106.30 -35.80
CA VAL A 331 -110.75 106.32 -35.97
C VAL A 331 -111.36 107.40 -35.09
N ARG A 332 -110.89 107.55 -33.85
CA ARG A 332 -111.34 108.59 -32.92
C ARG A 332 -111.01 109.99 -33.45
N MET A 333 -109.78 110.23 -33.90
CA MET A 333 -109.38 111.52 -34.48
C MET A 333 -110.14 111.83 -35.77
N ARG A 334 -110.38 110.84 -36.64
CA ARG A 334 -111.22 111.02 -37.84
C ARG A 334 -112.64 111.39 -37.46
N LEU A 335 -113.21 110.71 -36.47
CA LEU A 335 -114.55 111.01 -35.95
C LEU A 335 -114.59 112.45 -35.41
N GLU A 336 -113.66 112.83 -34.54
CA GLU A 336 -113.56 114.20 -34.00
C GLU A 336 -113.39 115.25 -35.11
N ALA A 337 -112.54 115.00 -36.10
CA ALA A 337 -112.35 115.90 -37.25
C ALA A 337 -113.62 116.03 -38.10
N THR A 338 -114.36 114.93 -38.34
CA THR A 338 -115.63 114.98 -39.07
C THR A 338 -116.71 115.73 -38.28
N VAL A 339 -116.75 115.57 -36.96
CA VAL A 339 -117.66 116.31 -36.07
C VAL A 339 -117.35 117.79 -36.12
N GLU A 340 -116.07 118.15 -36.01
CA GLU A 340 -115.62 119.54 -36.05
C GLU A 340 -115.85 120.21 -37.41
N ALA A 341 -115.61 119.50 -38.52
CA ALA A 341 -115.94 119.99 -39.85
C ALA A 341 -117.45 120.26 -40.00
N LEU A 342 -118.28 119.35 -39.51
CA LEU A 342 -119.74 119.47 -39.53
C LEU A 342 -120.22 120.67 -38.68
N ARG A 343 -119.58 120.93 -37.53
CA ARG A 343 -119.81 122.15 -36.74
C ARG A 343 -119.39 123.42 -37.46
N ARG A 344 -118.21 123.44 -38.09
CA ARG A 344 -117.69 124.64 -38.78
C ARG A 344 -118.51 125.01 -40.01
N ASP A 345 -118.76 124.03 -40.88
CA ASP A 345 -119.37 124.29 -42.19
C ASP A 345 -120.89 124.39 -42.10
N HIS A 346 -121.52 123.69 -41.15
CA HIS A 346 -122.97 123.57 -41.07
C HIS A 346 -123.58 124.01 -39.73
N SER A 347 -122.76 124.47 -38.77
CA SER A 347 -123.20 125.02 -37.47
C SER A 347 -124.18 124.10 -36.73
N CYS A 348 -124.06 122.79 -36.90
CA CYS A 348 -124.92 121.78 -36.32
C CYS A 348 -124.10 120.69 -35.61
N GLU A 349 -124.76 119.95 -34.71
CA GLU A 349 -124.16 118.78 -34.06
C GLU A 349 -124.42 117.51 -34.90
N PRO A 350 -123.56 116.48 -34.82
CA PRO A 350 -123.69 115.25 -35.62
C PRO A 350 -125.08 114.61 -35.54
N GLN A 351 -125.65 114.55 -34.33
CA GLN A 351 -126.98 113.99 -34.09
C GLN A 351 -128.08 114.79 -34.80
N ALA A 352 -127.93 116.12 -34.86
CA ALA A 352 -128.87 117.00 -35.53
C ALA A 352 -128.73 116.93 -37.06
N ALA A 353 -127.50 116.80 -37.59
CA ALA A 353 -127.27 116.59 -39.01
C ALA A 353 -127.81 115.25 -39.50
N MET A 354 -127.62 114.16 -38.76
CA MET A 354 -128.19 112.85 -39.10
C MET A 354 -129.72 112.83 -39.02
N ALA A 355 -130.31 113.64 -38.14
CA ALA A 355 -131.76 113.72 -37.97
C ALA A 355 -132.44 114.73 -38.91
N ALA A 356 -131.68 115.56 -39.63
CA ALA A 356 -132.23 116.51 -40.57
C ALA A 356 -132.94 115.75 -41.72
N PRO A 357 -134.22 116.05 -42.02
CA PRO A 357 -134.92 115.40 -43.11
C PRO A 357 -134.23 115.74 -44.44
N MET A 358 -133.93 114.71 -45.24
CA MET A 358 -133.28 114.91 -46.53
C MET A 358 -134.22 115.70 -47.45
N PRO A 359 -133.80 116.85 -48.01
CA PRO A 359 -134.65 117.65 -48.88
C PRO A 359 -135.02 116.86 -50.15
N GLU A 360 -136.25 117.01 -50.62
CA GLU A 360 -136.71 116.37 -51.86
C GLU A 360 -135.92 116.95 -53.05
N LEU A 361 -135.04 116.13 -53.63
CA LEU A 361 -134.25 116.49 -54.80
C LEU A 361 -134.96 116.01 -56.07
N PRO A 362 -134.96 116.81 -57.16
CA PRO A 362 -135.45 116.37 -58.46
C PRO A 362 -134.71 115.12 -58.93
N ASP A 363 -135.44 114.19 -59.55
CA ASP A 363 -134.90 112.88 -59.96
C ASP A 363 -133.64 113.02 -60.83
N GLY A 364 -132.55 112.39 -60.38
CA GLY A 364 -131.25 112.35 -61.07
C GLY A 364 -130.19 113.34 -60.58
N VAL A 365 -130.51 114.25 -59.65
CA VAL A 365 -129.52 115.22 -59.11
C VAL A 365 -128.97 114.74 -57.76
N THR A 366 -127.65 114.58 -57.67
CA THR A 366 -127.00 114.23 -56.40
C THR A 366 -127.02 115.42 -55.43
N PRO A 367 -127.14 115.19 -54.10
CA PRO A 367 -127.17 116.27 -53.11
C PRO A 367 -126.00 117.25 -53.22
N ILE A 368 -124.79 116.74 -53.48
CA ILE A 368 -123.58 117.58 -53.64
C ILE A 368 -123.68 118.46 -54.88
N ALA A 369 -124.20 117.93 -56.00
CA ALA A 369 -124.41 118.71 -57.21
C ALA A 369 -125.44 119.83 -56.98
N LYS A 370 -126.52 119.54 -56.24
CA LYS A 370 -127.53 120.55 -55.91
C LYS A 370 -127.00 121.61 -54.95
N VAL A 371 -126.22 121.24 -53.93
CA VAL A 371 -125.56 122.22 -53.04
C VAL A 371 -124.65 123.15 -53.84
N ARG A 372 -123.82 122.62 -54.74
CA ARG A 372 -122.94 123.43 -55.60
C ARG A 372 -123.70 124.35 -56.55
N GLU A 373 -124.86 123.93 -57.05
CA GLU A 373 -125.75 124.76 -57.86
C GLU A 373 -126.35 125.90 -57.01
N LEU A 374 -126.90 125.58 -55.84
CA LEU A 374 -127.48 126.57 -54.92
C LEU A 374 -126.42 127.57 -54.41
N GLU A 375 -125.21 127.12 -54.11
CA GLU A 375 -124.08 128.00 -53.76
C GLU A 375 -123.72 128.95 -54.91
N ARG A 376 -123.76 128.47 -56.16
CA ARG A 376 -123.55 129.33 -57.33
C ARG A 376 -124.67 130.36 -57.49
N GLU A 377 -125.92 129.97 -57.30
CA GLU A 377 -127.07 130.87 -57.34
C GLU A 377 -126.99 131.94 -56.22
N LEU A 378 -126.68 131.54 -54.99
CA LEU A 378 -126.45 132.44 -53.85
C LEU A 378 -125.34 133.45 -54.13
N ARG A 379 -124.27 133.01 -54.80
CA ARG A 379 -123.16 133.87 -55.20
C ARG A 379 -123.55 134.85 -56.32
N LEU A 380 -124.47 134.46 -57.19
CA LEU A 380 -125.00 135.28 -58.30
C LEU A 380 -125.95 136.38 -57.81
N MET A 381 -126.69 136.14 -56.73
CA MET A 381 -127.62 137.11 -56.13
C MET A 381 -126.92 138.33 -55.47
N GLY A 382 -125.60 138.24 -55.25
CA GLY A 382 -124.79 139.35 -54.72
C GLY A 382 -125.10 139.73 -53.27
N PRO A 383 -124.21 140.48 -52.59
CA PRO A 383 -124.44 140.90 -51.21
C PRO A 383 -125.66 141.83 -51.12
N ILE A 384 -126.65 141.41 -50.34
CA ILE A 384 -127.93 142.11 -50.13
C ILE A 384 -127.68 143.47 -49.44
N ASN A 385 -128.11 144.59 -50.04
CA ASN A 385 -127.96 145.94 -49.48
C ASN A 385 -129.05 146.20 -48.41
N PRO A 386 -128.71 146.34 -47.12
CA PRO A 386 -129.68 146.47 -46.04
C PRO A 386 -130.40 147.83 -45.96
N LEU A 387 -129.96 148.86 -46.70
CA LEU A 387 -130.56 150.21 -46.70
C LEU A 387 -131.43 150.50 -47.93
N ALA A 388 -131.58 149.53 -48.83
CA ALA A 388 -132.22 149.70 -50.14
C ALA A 388 -133.69 150.18 -50.07
N LEU A 389 -134.42 149.88 -48.98
CA LEU A 389 -135.80 150.31 -48.83
C LEU A 389 -135.92 151.80 -48.45
N GLN A 390 -134.95 152.33 -47.69
CA GLN A 390 -134.99 153.72 -47.19
C GLN A 390 -134.62 154.73 -48.28
N GLU A 391 -133.66 154.39 -49.15
CA GLU A 391 -133.21 155.26 -50.24
C GLU A 391 -134.29 155.42 -51.34
N PHE A 392 -135.15 154.42 -51.55
CA PHE A 392 -136.25 154.49 -52.52
C PHE A 392 -137.34 155.48 -52.10
N ASP A 393 -137.70 155.48 -50.81
CA ASP A 393 -138.73 156.39 -50.25
C ASP A 393 -138.29 157.87 -50.28
N GLU A 394 -137.00 158.16 -50.09
CA GLU A 394 -136.47 159.52 -50.18
C GLU A 394 -136.45 160.07 -51.62
N LEU A 395 -136.14 159.21 -52.59
CA LEU A 395 -136.16 159.55 -54.02
C LEU A 395 -137.59 159.82 -54.51
N GLN A 396 -138.58 159.09 -54.02
CA GLN A 396 -139.97 159.27 -54.41
C GLN A 396 -140.52 160.62 -53.93
N LYS A 397 -140.17 161.07 -52.71
CA LYS A 397 -140.56 162.38 -52.16
C LYS A 397 -139.97 163.58 -52.93
N ARG A 398 -138.78 163.43 -53.53
CA ARG A 398 -138.17 164.47 -54.38
C ARG A 398 -138.88 164.61 -55.73
N HIS A 399 -139.43 163.53 -56.27
CA HIS A 399 -140.14 163.56 -57.55
C HIS A 399 -141.47 164.32 -57.44
N THR A 400 -142.25 164.05 -56.38
CA THR A 400 -143.54 164.72 -56.14
C THR A 400 -143.39 166.22 -55.90
N PHE A 401 -142.34 166.64 -55.18
CA PHE A 401 -142.06 168.06 -54.93
C PHE A 401 -141.67 168.84 -56.20
N LEU A 402 -140.95 168.21 -57.13
CA LEU A 402 -140.56 168.83 -58.41
C LEU A 402 -141.72 168.89 -59.40
N GLU A 403 -142.66 167.96 -59.36
CA GLU A 403 -143.88 168.00 -60.18
C GLU A 403 -144.81 169.14 -59.77
N GLU A 404 -145.04 169.36 -58.47
CA GLU A 404 -145.86 170.49 -57.98
C GLU A 404 -145.28 171.87 -58.39
N GLN A 405 -143.95 172.04 -58.36
CA GLN A 405 -143.32 173.30 -58.79
C GLN A 405 -143.43 173.56 -60.30
N LEU A 406 -143.47 172.51 -61.12
CA LEU A 406 -143.58 172.62 -62.58
C LEU A 406 -145.00 173.01 -63.00
N GLU A 407 -146.00 172.63 -62.22
CA GLU A 407 -147.41 173.01 -62.39
C GLU A 407 -147.66 174.48 -62.00
N ASP A 408 -146.99 174.95 -60.94
CA ASP A 408 -147.11 176.34 -60.44
C ASP A 408 -146.48 177.38 -61.40
N VAL A 409 -145.41 177.02 -62.11
CA VAL A 409 -144.80 177.87 -63.16
C VAL A 409 -145.63 177.88 -64.44
N LYS A 410 -146.37 176.79 -64.76
CA LYS A 410 -147.32 176.77 -65.88
C LYS A 410 -148.56 177.63 -65.60
N ASN A 411 -149.06 177.65 -64.37
CA ASN A 411 -150.22 178.46 -63.97
C ASN A 411 -149.90 179.97 -63.91
N THR A 412 -148.70 180.36 -63.51
CA THR A 412 -148.30 181.79 -63.48
C THR A 412 -148.07 182.40 -64.87
N ARG A 413 -147.77 181.58 -65.89
CA ARG A 413 -147.66 182.05 -67.29
C ARG A 413 -149.02 182.29 -67.97
N SER A 414 -150.10 181.69 -67.46
CA SER A 414 -151.48 181.87 -67.95
C SER A 414 -152.12 183.23 -67.55
N ARG A 415 -151.57 183.95 -66.55
CA ARG A 415 -152.16 185.18 -65.97
C ARG A 415 -151.60 186.53 -66.45
N ARG A 416 -150.65 186.59 -67.39
CA ARG A 416 -150.08 187.87 -67.89
C ARG A 416 -150.20 188.08 -69.42
N ARG A 417 -151.38 187.80 -69.98
CA ARG A 417 -151.85 188.45 -71.24
C ARG A 417 -153.38 188.48 -71.33
N SER A 418 -154.05 189.38 -70.59
CA SER A 418 -155.33 190.03 -70.97
C SER A 418 -155.79 191.15 -70.00
N PRO A 419 -156.60 192.13 -70.47
CA PRO A 419 -156.67 193.52 -69.96
C PRO A 419 -158.06 193.94 -69.37
N LEU A 420 -158.14 195.17 -68.79
CA LEU A 420 -159.30 196.11 -68.66
C LEU A 420 -159.69 196.67 -67.25
N ARG A 421 -159.85 198.01 -67.25
CA ARG A 421 -160.79 198.95 -66.54
C ARG A 421 -160.78 199.05 -65.00
N MET A 422 -160.55 200.24 -64.39
CA MET A 422 -161.29 201.54 -64.33
C MET A 422 -162.44 201.62 -63.30
N GLN A 423 -162.49 202.80 -62.66
CA GLN A 423 -163.42 203.37 -61.65
C GLN A 423 -163.09 202.97 -60.21
N THR A 424 -162.87 203.85 -59.23
CA THR A 424 -163.08 205.30 -59.01
C THR A 424 -161.87 205.94 -58.34
#